data_AF-A0A2H5WZ58-F1
#
_entry.id   AF-A0A2H5WZ58-F1
#
_cell.length_a   1.000
_cell.length_b   1.000
_cell.length_c   1.000
_cell.angle_alpha   90.00
_cell.angle_beta   90.00
_cell.angle_gamma   90.00
#
_symmetry.space_group_name_H-M   'P 1'
#
loop_
_entity.id
_entity.type
_entity.pdbx_description
1 polymer ?
#
loop_
_entity_poly.entity_id
_entity_poly.type
_entity_poly.pdbx_seq_one_letter_code
_entity_poly.pdbx_strand_id
1 'polypeptide(L)'
;MWWRTIAAIVALSVYALIPLWAQPAPGEPEPPPEPPVDVPAEPVMPPPPPADFQPPAAQFQQQLPQQARQTGSDVRQVLADIAQRFRLQVVVDPLLQGRVTPPAQAKDAQSALDAVVKQIPGVVWRKVYLRADMELPASETLVNWVRSIVNLEAQGLIVADTTGNRITSFVRNVTVSSDFEQQLDEMVPAFKTRPVYVVFYQQPMVAQQAGQRGRQGQVRAEDFLALEQQRMQLFMQMSPEERQRAMRMGIQMFMNMDPSLRMQMMQEGLRMFMNMSPEERRMLMEQGMQMFQQMMGGPPPGPPAPGR
;
A
#
# COMPACT_ATOMS: atom_id res chain seq x y z
N MET A 1 45.49 -0.44 -21.04
CA MET A 1 46.33 -0.84 -19.89
C MET A 1 46.43 0.36 -18.96
N TRP A 2 45.83 0.29 -17.78
CA TRP A 2 46.24 1.00 -16.54
C TRP A 2 45.16 0.76 -15.48
N TRP A 3 45.24 -0.41 -14.87
CA TRP A 3 44.76 -0.65 -13.51
C TRP A 3 45.93 -0.33 -12.59
N ARG A 4 45.72 0.43 -11.50
CA ARG A 4 46.27 0.19 -10.15
C ARG A 4 46.07 1.38 -9.22
N THR A 5 46.16 1.05 -7.92
CA THR A 5 46.10 1.88 -6.70
C THR A 5 44.67 2.32 -6.32
N ILE A 6 44.12 1.96 -5.17
CA ILE A 6 44.71 2.02 -3.82
C ILE A 6 44.34 0.79 -2.97
N ALA A 7 45.34 0.31 -2.23
CA ALA A 7 45.26 -0.73 -1.23
C ALA A 7 45.23 -0.14 0.20
N ALA A 8 44.53 -0.85 1.09
CA ALA A 8 44.87 -1.16 2.50
C ALA A 8 44.99 -0.06 3.59
N ILE A 9 44.40 -0.34 4.77
CA ILE A 9 44.88 -0.23 6.18
C ILE A 9 43.67 -0.64 7.09
N VAL A 10 43.61 -1.84 7.72
CA VAL A 10 44.15 -2.26 9.06
C VAL A 10 43.45 -1.50 10.22
N ALA A 11 42.90 -2.04 11.33
CA ALA A 11 43.13 -3.25 12.12
C ALA A 11 41.97 -3.51 13.13
N LEU A 12 41.83 -4.77 13.55
CA LEU A 12 41.57 -5.33 14.90
C LEU A 12 40.70 -4.56 15.92
N SER A 13 39.68 -5.24 16.46
CA SER A 13 39.58 -5.53 17.91
C SER A 13 38.46 -6.53 18.24
N VAL A 14 38.80 -7.49 19.11
CA VAL A 14 38.00 -8.61 19.62
C VAL A 14 37.73 -8.38 21.11
N TYR A 15 36.70 -9.05 21.66
CA TYR A 15 36.25 -9.16 23.08
C TYR A 15 35.20 -8.12 23.51
N ALA A 16 34.12 -8.43 24.25
CA ALA A 16 33.68 -9.63 24.96
C ALA A 16 32.13 -9.66 25.12
N LEU A 17 31.58 -10.87 25.27
CA LEU A 17 30.24 -11.16 25.78
C LEU A 17 30.07 -10.70 27.24
N ILE A 18 28.93 -10.09 27.58
CA ILE A 18 28.17 -10.35 28.83
C ILE A 18 26.67 -10.09 28.56
N PRO A 19 25.75 -11.05 28.80
CA PRO A 19 24.31 -10.80 28.80
C PRO A 19 23.86 -10.25 30.16
N LEU A 20 23.29 -9.04 30.18
CA LEU A 20 22.71 -8.46 31.39
C LEU A 20 21.21 -8.81 31.49
N TRP A 21 20.93 -9.73 32.42
CA TRP A 21 19.81 -9.75 33.38
C TRP A 21 18.37 -9.49 32.90
N ALA A 22 17.59 -10.54 33.09
CA ALA A 22 16.14 -10.55 33.21
C ALA A 22 15.64 -9.56 34.27
N GLN A 23 14.58 -8.82 33.94
CA GLN A 23 13.66 -8.30 34.94
C GLN A 23 12.29 -8.98 34.76
N PRO A 24 11.71 -9.53 35.85
CA PRO A 24 10.34 -10.01 35.85
C PRO A 24 9.37 -8.82 35.79
N ALA A 25 8.39 -8.91 34.90
CA ALA A 25 7.31 -7.93 34.78
C ALA A 25 6.46 -7.91 36.06
N PRO A 26 6.04 -6.72 36.54
CA PRO A 26 5.10 -6.61 37.65
C PRO A 26 3.69 -7.03 37.21
N GLY A 27 3.05 -7.82 38.06
CA GLY A 27 1.79 -8.52 37.80
C GLY A 27 0.62 -7.62 37.41
N GLU A 28 -0.13 -8.10 36.40
CA GLU A 28 -1.45 -7.61 36.04
C GLU A 28 -2.45 -7.89 37.18
N PRO A 29 -3.27 -6.90 37.60
CA PRO A 29 -4.35 -7.12 38.55
C PRO A 29 -5.52 -7.86 37.89
N GLU A 30 -5.95 -8.95 38.54
CA GLU A 30 -7.15 -9.73 38.21
C GLU A 30 -8.41 -8.84 38.20
N PRO A 31 -9.30 -8.97 37.19
CA PRO A 31 -10.60 -8.32 37.23
C PRO A 31 -11.54 -9.04 38.22
N PRO A 32 -12.42 -8.30 38.92
CA PRO A 32 -13.35 -8.86 39.91
C PRO A 32 -14.42 -9.75 39.27
N PRO A 33 -15.00 -10.71 40.03
CA PRO A 33 -15.91 -11.73 39.52
C PRO A 33 -17.25 -11.14 39.05
N GLU A 34 -17.71 -11.61 37.90
CA GLU A 34 -19.02 -11.25 37.33
C GLU A 34 -20.18 -11.78 38.20
N PRO A 35 -21.25 -11.00 38.39
CA PRO A 35 -22.45 -11.46 39.10
C PRO A 35 -23.22 -12.50 38.26
N PRO A 36 -23.98 -13.41 38.90
CA PRO A 36 -24.71 -14.46 38.20
C PRO A 36 -25.81 -13.85 37.31
N VAL A 37 -25.78 -14.23 36.03
CA VAL A 37 -26.83 -13.93 35.07
C VAL A 37 -28.03 -14.83 35.38
N ASP A 38 -29.11 -14.20 35.88
CA ASP A 38 -30.45 -14.78 35.92
C ASP A 38 -30.84 -15.23 34.51
N VAL A 39 -31.21 -16.49 34.35
CA VAL A 39 -31.66 -17.09 33.08
C VAL A 39 -33.18 -16.92 32.98
N PRO A 40 -33.72 -16.07 32.08
CA PRO A 40 -35.14 -16.09 31.79
C PRO A 40 -35.48 -17.26 30.87
N ALA A 41 -36.64 -17.84 31.15
CA ALA A 41 -37.22 -19.02 30.51
C ALA A 41 -37.34 -18.93 28.97
N GLU A 42 -37.25 -20.12 28.37
CA GLU A 42 -37.57 -20.56 27.00
C GLU A 42 -38.16 -19.52 26.02
N PRO A 43 -37.56 -19.34 24.82
CA PRO A 43 -38.24 -18.67 23.72
C PRO A 43 -39.33 -19.60 23.15
N VAL A 44 -40.59 -19.21 23.38
CA VAL A 44 -41.79 -19.76 22.74
C VAL A 44 -41.65 -19.65 21.22
N MET A 45 -41.66 -20.78 20.52
CA MET A 45 -41.69 -20.82 19.05
C MET A 45 -42.98 -20.17 18.51
N PRO A 46 -42.91 -19.33 17.46
CA PRO A 46 -44.10 -18.97 16.71
C PRO A 46 -44.61 -20.17 15.90
N PRO A 47 -45.94 -20.34 15.73
CA PRO A 47 -46.51 -21.44 14.94
C PRO A 47 -46.14 -21.31 13.45
N PRO A 48 -46.05 -22.43 12.72
CA PRO A 48 -45.73 -22.42 11.29
C PRO A 48 -46.84 -21.74 10.48
N PRO A 49 -46.51 -21.03 9.38
CA PRO A 49 -47.51 -20.46 8.49
C PRO A 49 -48.32 -21.57 7.80
N PRO A 50 -49.61 -21.33 7.49
CA PRO A 50 -50.46 -22.30 6.83
C PRO A 50 -49.93 -22.65 5.43
N ALA A 51 -49.95 -23.95 5.13
CA ALA A 51 -49.65 -24.49 3.82
C ALA A 51 -50.76 -24.08 2.85
N ASP A 52 -50.46 -23.15 1.94
CA ASP A 52 -51.07 -23.03 0.62
C ASP A 52 -50.25 -22.03 -0.21
N PHE A 53 -50.27 -22.20 -1.54
CA PHE A 53 -49.46 -21.53 -2.58
C PHE A 53 -48.14 -22.22 -2.96
N GLN A 54 -48.26 -23.44 -3.48
CA GLN A 54 -47.31 -24.00 -4.45
C GLN A 54 -47.82 -23.68 -5.87
N PRO A 55 -47.23 -22.74 -6.63
CA PRO A 55 -47.52 -22.63 -8.05
C PRO A 55 -46.87 -23.79 -8.82
N PRO A 56 -47.53 -24.29 -9.89
CA PRO A 56 -47.21 -25.56 -10.54
C PRO A 56 -45.85 -25.52 -11.25
N ALA A 57 -45.20 -26.69 -11.26
CA ALA A 57 -43.98 -26.97 -11.99
C ALA A 57 -44.10 -26.60 -13.48
N ALA A 58 -43.57 -25.44 -13.85
CA ALA A 58 -43.16 -25.14 -15.20
C ALA A 58 -41.71 -25.59 -15.35
N GLN A 59 -41.55 -26.78 -15.92
CA GLN A 59 -40.32 -27.28 -16.50
C GLN A 59 -39.84 -26.32 -17.61
N PHE A 60 -39.11 -25.28 -17.24
CA PHE A 60 -38.12 -24.68 -18.12
C PHE A 60 -36.74 -25.22 -17.71
N GLN A 61 -36.57 -26.53 -17.97
CA GLN A 61 -35.27 -27.06 -18.35
C GLN A 61 -34.91 -26.46 -19.72
N GLN A 62 -34.45 -25.22 -19.72
CA GLN A 62 -33.42 -24.81 -20.67
C GLN A 62 -32.27 -24.25 -19.85
N GLN A 63 -31.29 -25.13 -19.73
CA GLN A 63 -29.97 -24.91 -19.18
C GLN A 63 -29.39 -23.58 -19.70
N LEU A 64 -29.57 -22.51 -18.93
CA LEU A 64 -28.58 -21.44 -18.92
C LEU A 64 -27.26 -22.10 -18.49
N PRO A 65 -26.16 -21.96 -19.23
CA PRO A 65 -24.90 -22.58 -18.86
C PRO A 65 -24.40 -21.97 -17.54
N GLN A 66 -24.74 -22.59 -16.41
CA GLN A 66 -24.07 -22.44 -15.12
C GLN A 66 -22.63 -23.02 -15.15
N GLN A 67 -22.01 -23.11 -16.33
CA GLN A 67 -20.69 -23.68 -16.57
C GLN A 67 -19.84 -22.85 -17.54
N ALA A 68 -19.93 -21.51 -17.49
CA ALA A 68 -18.67 -20.76 -17.58
C ALA A 68 -17.89 -21.08 -16.30
N ARG A 69 -17.23 -22.25 -16.30
CA ARG A 69 -16.36 -22.72 -15.23
C ARG A 69 -15.47 -21.55 -14.82
N GLN A 70 -15.34 -21.32 -13.52
CA GLN A 70 -14.23 -20.56 -12.96
C GLN A 70 -12.94 -21.36 -13.20
N THR A 71 -12.54 -21.51 -14.47
CA THR A 71 -11.35 -22.27 -14.90
C THR A 71 -10.13 -21.46 -14.52
N GLY A 72 -9.48 -21.87 -13.44
CA GLY A 72 -8.21 -21.32 -12.99
C GLY A 72 -7.93 -21.77 -11.55
N SER A 73 -6.67 -22.09 -11.28
CA SER A 73 -6.17 -22.38 -9.94
C SER A 73 -5.81 -21.08 -9.25
N ASP A 74 -5.82 -21.06 -7.91
CA ASP A 74 -5.34 -19.91 -7.15
C ASP A 74 -3.90 -19.55 -7.55
N VAL A 75 -3.66 -18.28 -7.85
CA VAL A 75 -2.35 -17.82 -8.33
C VAL A 75 -1.21 -18.13 -7.37
N ARG A 76 -1.45 -18.08 -6.05
CA ARG A 76 -0.41 -18.38 -5.06
C ARG A 76 -0.08 -19.85 -5.05
N GLN A 77 -1.10 -20.69 -5.17
CA GLN A 77 -0.90 -22.13 -5.29
C GLN A 77 -0.08 -22.45 -6.55
N VAL A 78 -0.44 -21.86 -7.70
CA VAL A 78 0.30 -22.08 -8.95
C VAL A 78 1.76 -21.63 -8.83
N LEU A 79 2.01 -20.47 -8.21
CA LEU A 79 3.37 -19.98 -7.98
C LEU A 79 4.15 -20.86 -6.99
N ALA A 80 3.49 -21.41 -5.97
CA ALA A 80 4.09 -22.37 -5.04
C ALA A 80 4.46 -23.69 -5.75
N ASP A 81 3.59 -24.20 -6.62
CA ASP A 81 3.85 -25.40 -7.42
C ASP A 81 5.04 -25.19 -8.37
N ILE A 82 5.15 -24.00 -8.99
CA ILE A 82 6.30 -23.62 -9.82
C ILE A 82 7.57 -23.56 -8.97
N ALA A 83 7.50 -22.95 -7.78
CA ALA A 83 8.63 -22.87 -6.85
C ALA A 83 9.14 -24.27 -6.48
N GLN A 84 8.23 -25.20 -6.19
CA GLN A 84 8.58 -26.58 -5.87
C GLN A 84 9.14 -27.33 -7.09
N ARG A 85 8.48 -27.23 -8.25
CA ARG A 85 8.87 -27.91 -9.50
C ARG A 85 10.29 -27.56 -9.93
N PHE A 86 10.65 -26.28 -9.86
CA PHE A 86 11.95 -25.78 -10.30
C PHE A 86 12.93 -25.53 -9.15
N ARG A 87 12.57 -25.90 -7.91
CA ARG A 87 13.39 -25.71 -6.69
C ARG A 87 13.86 -24.27 -6.51
N LEU A 88 12.92 -23.33 -6.65
CA LEU A 88 13.17 -21.90 -6.52
C LEU A 88 12.61 -21.34 -5.23
N GLN A 89 13.20 -20.22 -4.79
CA GLN A 89 12.62 -19.38 -3.75
C GLN A 89 11.74 -18.32 -4.40
N VAL A 90 10.42 -18.45 -4.27
CA VAL A 90 9.43 -17.49 -4.79
C VAL A 90 8.77 -16.75 -3.65
N VAL A 91 8.75 -15.42 -3.72
CA VAL A 91 8.04 -14.53 -2.80
C VAL A 91 6.92 -13.85 -3.57
N VAL A 92 5.70 -13.93 -3.03
CA VAL A 92 4.49 -13.42 -3.67
C VAL A 92 3.96 -12.24 -2.88
N ASP A 93 3.60 -11.16 -3.57
CA ASP A 93 2.93 -9.99 -3.02
C ASP A 93 1.65 -10.41 -2.26
N PRO A 94 1.50 -10.05 -0.98
CA PRO A 94 0.30 -10.33 -0.20
C PRO A 94 -0.99 -9.77 -0.79
N LEU A 95 -0.92 -8.80 -1.70
CA LEU A 95 -2.08 -8.26 -2.41
C LEU A 95 -2.43 -9.04 -3.67
N LEU A 96 -1.55 -9.94 -4.14
CA LEU A 96 -1.81 -10.75 -5.31
C LEU A 96 -2.90 -11.78 -5.00
N GLN A 97 -4.04 -11.57 -5.63
CA GLN A 97 -5.21 -12.42 -5.58
C GLN A 97 -5.72 -12.62 -7.01
N GLY A 98 -6.17 -13.83 -7.32
CA GLY A 98 -6.67 -14.13 -8.65
C GLY A 98 -6.54 -15.61 -8.98
N ARG A 99 -7.14 -15.98 -10.10
CA ARG A 99 -7.08 -17.33 -10.65
C ARG A 99 -6.35 -17.31 -11.97
N VAL A 100 -5.44 -18.25 -12.17
CA VAL A 100 -4.63 -18.40 -13.38
C VAL A 100 -4.65 -19.84 -13.86
N THR A 101 -4.43 -20.01 -15.14
CA THR A 101 -4.20 -21.33 -15.74
C THR A 101 -2.75 -21.73 -15.46
N PRO A 102 -2.49 -22.90 -14.84
CA PRO A 102 -1.14 -23.37 -14.57
C PRO A 102 -0.33 -23.56 -15.86
N PRO A 103 0.93 -23.09 -15.93
CA PRO A 103 1.75 -23.20 -17.13
C PRO A 103 2.40 -24.60 -17.26
N ALA A 104 1.59 -25.63 -17.52
CA ALA A 104 2.07 -27.03 -17.57
C ALA A 104 3.21 -27.24 -18.59
N GLN A 105 3.14 -26.55 -19.73
CA GLN A 105 4.08 -26.69 -20.85
C GLN A 105 5.40 -25.91 -20.70
N ALA A 106 5.57 -25.14 -19.62
CA ALA A 106 6.81 -24.39 -19.40
C ALA A 106 8.01 -25.34 -19.21
N LYS A 107 9.10 -25.06 -19.93
CA LYS A 107 10.33 -25.89 -19.92
C LYS A 107 11.31 -25.45 -18.84
N ASP A 108 11.24 -24.19 -18.43
CA ASP A 108 12.12 -23.57 -17.45
C ASP A 108 11.31 -22.66 -16.51
N ALA A 109 11.95 -22.28 -15.40
CA ALA A 109 11.31 -21.46 -14.38
C ALA A 109 10.88 -20.07 -14.87
N GLN A 110 11.70 -19.44 -15.71
CA GLN A 110 11.45 -18.06 -16.15
C GLN A 110 10.25 -18.04 -17.10
N SER A 111 10.18 -18.99 -18.03
CA SER A 111 9.02 -19.15 -18.92
C SER A 111 7.75 -19.52 -18.16
N ALA A 112 7.84 -20.28 -17.07
CA ALA A 112 6.71 -20.56 -16.20
C ALA A 112 6.19 -19.30 -15.48
N LEU A 113 7.09 -18.50 -14.88
CA LEU A 113 6.73 -17.24 -14.23
C LEU A 113 6.16 -16.23 -15.22
N ASP A 114 6.77 -16.11 -16.41
CA ASP A 114 6.26 -15.26 -17.50
C ASP A 114 4.84 -15.64 -17.91
N ALA A 115 4.56 -16.94 -18.04
CA ALA A 115 3.24 -17.41 -18.43
C ALA A 115 2.17 -17.12 -17.36
N VAL A 116 2.53 -17.12 -16.06
CA VAL A 116 1.61 -16.73 -14.99
C VAL A 116 1.37 -15.23 -14.98
N VAL A 117 2.43 -14.40 -14.99
CA VAL A 117 2.26 -12.95 -14.86
C VAL A 117 1.57 -12.34 -16.09
N LYS A 118 1.72 -12.92 -17.28
CA LYS A 118 0.99 -12.48 -18.49
C LYS A 118 -0.53 -12.59 -18.36
N GLN A 119 -1.03 -13.46 -17.48
CA GLN A 119 -2.47 -13.63 -17.25
C GLN A 119 -3.04 -12.57 -16.30
N ILE A 120 -2.19 -11.86 -15.54
CA ILE A 120 -2.61 -10.88 -14.55
C ILE A 120 -2.05 -9.50 -14.91
N PRO A 121 -2.90 -8.57 -15.40
CA PRO A 121 -2.46 -7.24 -15.77
C PRO A 121 -1.73 -6.52 -14.63
N GLY A 122 -0.62 -5.86 -14.96
CA GLY A 122 0.14 -5.04 -14.00
C GLY A 122 0.99 -5.84 -13.00
N VAL A 123 0.97 -7.17 -13.06
CA VAL A 123 1.87 -8.03 -12.30
C VAL A 123 3.13 -8.27 -13.10
N VAL A 124 4.27 -8.22 -12.43
CA VAL A 124 5.56 -8.57 -12.97
C VAL A 124 6.32 -9.44 -11.99
N TRP A 125 7.31 -10.17 -12.47
CA TRP A 125 8.29 -10.83 -11.62
C TRP A 125 9.68 -10.23 -11.81
N ARG A 126 10.50 -10.28 -10.76
CA ARG A 126 11.91 -9.87 -10.78
C ARG A 126 12.76 -10.90 -10.03
N LYS A 127 13.94 -11.20 -10.57
CA LYS A 127 14.96 -11.97 -9.88
C LYS A 127 15.80 -11.01 -9.04
N VAL A 128 15.83 -11.25 -7.74
CA VAL A 128 16.48 -10.40 -6.74
C VAL A 128 17.60 -11.19 -6.08
N TYR A 129 18.80 -10.63 -6.04
CA TYR A 129 19.95 -11.25 -5.39
C TYR A 129 20.09 -10.68 -3.98
N LEU A 130 19.81 -11.50 -2.98
CA LEU A 130 20.09 -11.15 -1.57
C LEU A 130 21.46 -11.68 -1.19
N ARG A 131 22.09 -11.10 -0.17
CA ARG A 131 23.28 -11.72 0.40
C ARG A 131 22.92 -13.05 1.06
N ALA A 132 23.79 -14.05 0.91
CA ALA A 132 23.57 -15.39 1.44
C ALA A 132 23.49 -15.41 2.99
N ASP A 133 24.18 -14.50 3.67
CA ASP A 133 24.17 -14.35 5.13
C ASP A 133 22.98 -13.55 5.67
N MET A 134 22.16 -13.00 4.78
CA MET A 134 20.96 -12.25 5.16
C MET A 134 19.78 -13.20 5.37
N GLU A 135 19.05 -13.03 6.47
CA GLU A 135 17.76 -13.69 6.66
C GLU A 135 16.76 -13.24 5.60
N LEU A 136 15.87 -14.14 5.17
CA LEU A 136 14.86 -13.76 4.19
C LEU A 136 13.86 -12.80 4.86
N PRO A 137 13.69 -11.56 4.35
CA PRO A 137 12.68 -10.66 4.89
C PRO A 137 11.28 -11.22 4.70
N ALA A 138 10.33 -10.72 5.50
CA ALA A 138 8.92 -10.99 5.27
C ALA A 138 8.50 -10.57 3.84
N SER A 139 7.55 -11.31 3.26
CA SER A 139 7.12 -11.11 1.88
C SER A 139 6.74 -9.67 1.55
N GLU A 140 6.00 -9.03 2.45
CA GLU A 140 5.60 -7.63 2.31
C GLU A 140 6.81 -6.69 2.27
N THR A 141 7.75 -6.85 3.19
CA THR A 141 8.96 -6.04 3.27
C THR A 141 9.80 -6.15 2.01
N LEU A 142 10.06 -7.38 1.54
CA LEU A 142 10.86 -7.61 0.34
C LEU A 142 10.17 -7.03 -0.91
N VAL A 143 8.86 -7.24 -1.05
CA VAL A 143 8.08 -6.69 -2.17
C VAL A 143 8.13 -5.16 -2.16
N ASN A 144 8.01 -4.52 -0.99
CA ASN A 144 8.11 -3.07 -0.87
C ASN A 144 9.50 -2.56 -1.28
N TRP A 145 10.59 -3.21 -0.87
CA TRP A 145 11.94 -2.84 -1.31
C TRP A 145 12.09 -2.92 -2.83
N VAL A 146 11.67 -4.03 -3.44
CA VAL A 146 11.76 -4.23 -4.89
C VAL A 146 10.93 -3.18 -5.62
N ARG A 147 9.71 -2.89 -5.14
CA ARG A 147 8.83 -1.87 -5.73
C ARG A 147 9.45 -0.48 -5.64
N SER A 148 10.04 -0.11 -4.50
CA SER A 148 10.73 1.17 -4.32
C SER A 148 11.92 1.33 -5.28
N ILE A 149 12.72 0.28 -5.45
CA ILE A 149 13.88 0.29 -6.36
C ILE A 149 13.44 0.41 -7.81
N VAL A 150 12.43 -0.38 -8.23
CA VAL A 150 11.96 -0.41 -9.61
C VAL A 150 11.27 0.90 -10.02
N ASN A 151 10.56 1.55 -9.09
CA ASN A 151 9.82 2.79 -9.33
C ASN A 151 10.65 4.06 -9.06
N LEU A 152 11.90 3.93 -8.62
CA LEU A 152 12.80 5.07 -8.48
C LEU A 152 13.07 5.69 -9.87
N GLU A 153 12.73 6.97 -10.03
CA GLU A 153 12.84 7.67 -11.32
C GLU A 153 14.27 8.11 -11.64
N ALA A 154 15.15 8.20 -10.63
CA ALA A 154 16.55 8.54 -10.81
C ALA A 154 17.26 7.50 -11.71
N GLN A 155 18.11 7.97 -12.63
CA GLN A 155 18.94 7.10 -13.46
C GLN A 155 20.21 6.64 -12.74
N GLY A 156 20.72 7.49 -11.84
CA GLY A 156 21.82 7.19 -10.94
C GLY A 156 21.74 8.08 -9.72
N LEU A 157 22.04 7.54 -8.54
CA LEU A 157 22.01 8.24 -7.26
C LEU A 157 23.18 7.76 -6.41
N ILE A 158 23.94 8.70 -5.86
CA ILE A 158 24.97 8.43 -4.86
C ILE A 158 24.63 9.25 -3.62
N VAL A 159 24.49 8.58 -2.48
CA VAL A 159 24.30 9.20 -1.18
C VAL A 159 25.56 8.97 -0.36
N ALA A 160 26.21 10.06 0.05
CA ALA A 160 27.38 10.01 0.92
C ALA A 160 26.96 10.24 2.37
N ASP A 161 27.27 9.28 3.24
CA ASP A 161 27.21 9.42 4.69
C ASP A 161 28.58 9.89 5.19
N THR A 162 28.67 11.17 5.52
CA THR A 162 29.89 11.80 6.02
C THR A 162 30.26 11.35 7.43
N THR A 163 29.31 10.83 8.20
CA THR A 163 29.56 10.35 9.57
C THR A 163 30.13 8.94 9.56
N GLY A 164 29.65 8.07 8.68
CA GLY A 164 30.12 6.70 8.51
C GLY A 164 31.25 6.53 7.50
N ASN A 165 31.62 7.58 6.76
CA ASN A 165 32.49 7.52 5.58
C ASN A 165 32.07 6.42 4.59
N ARG A 166 30.77 6.37 4.29
CA ARG A 166 30.15 5.35 3.43
C ARG A 166 29.40 6.00 2.30
N ILE A 167 29.35 5.29 1.16
CA ILE A 167 28.50 5.68 0.03
C ILE A 167 27.47 4.59 -0.23
N THR A 168 26.26 5.01 -0.58
CA THR A 168 25.22 4.15 -1.16
C THR A 168 25.04 4.58 -2.60
N SER A 169 25.27 3.66 -3.53
CA SER A 169 25.15 3.92 -4.97
C SER A 169 24.01 3.11 -5.56
N PHE A 170 23.22 3.76 -6.41
CA PHE A 170 22.18 3.16 -7.23
C PHE A 170 22.39 3.58 -8.68
N VAL A 171 22.32 2.61 -9.59
CA VAL A 171 22.39 2.84 -11.04
C VAL A 171 21.29 2.02 -11.70
N ARG A 172 20.49 2.68 -12.54
CA ARG A 172 19.35 2.06 -13.22
C ARG A 172 19.75 1.51 -14.59
N ASN A 173 19.07 0.45 -15.03
CA ASN A 173 19.15 -0.10 -16.39
C ASN A 173 20.56 -0.51 -16.85
N VAL A 174 21.39 -1.00 -15.93
CA VAL A 174 22.68 -1.62 -16.28
C VAL A 174 22.42 -2.92 -17.02
N THR A 175 23.06 -3.09 -18.18
CA THR A 175 22.98 -4.33 -18.96
C THR A 175 23.69 -5.45 -18.19
N VAL A 176 22.96 -6.53 -17.95
CA VAL A 176 23.47 -7.72 -17.24
C VAL A 176 24.14 -8.65 -18.26
N SER A 177 25.40 -9.03 -18.01
CA SER A 177 26.11 -10.04 -18.81
C SER A 177 25.59 -11.45 -18.50
N SER A 178 25.86 -12.42 -19.38
CA SER A 178 25.57 -13.84 -19.12
C SER A 178 26.25 -14.36 -17.85
N ASP A 179 27.42 -13.83 -17.54
CA ASP A 179 28.28 -14.30 -16.44
C ASP A 179 28.11 -13.43 -15.18
N PHE A 180 27.06 -12.62 -15.12
CA PHE A 180 26.83 -11.67 -14.03
C PHE A 180 26.84 -12.31 -12.64
N GLU A 181 26.26 -13.50 -12.48
CA GLU A 181 26.27 -14.20 -11.19
C GLU A 181 27.69 -14.56 -10.75
N GLN A 182 28.57 -14.94 -11.69
CA GLN A 182 29.98 -15.20 -11.40
C GLN A 182 30.70 -13.91 -11.01
N GLN A 183 30.40 -12.80 -11.69
CA GLN A 183 30.96 -11.48 -11.36
C GLN A 183 30.59 -11.01 -9.95
N LEU A 184 29.40 -11.37 -9.44
CA LEU A 184 29.00 -11.05 -8.07
C LEU A 184 29.86 -11.78 -7.03
N ASP A 185 30.25 -13.03 -7.32
CA ASP A 185 31.14 -13.80 -6.44
C ASP A 185 32.59 -13.25 -6.45
N GLU A 186 33.01 -12.62 -7.55
CA GLU A 186 34.32 -11.97 -7.70
C GLU A 186 34.40 -10.57 -7.08
N MET A 187 33.28 -9.99 -6.62
CA MET A 187 33.28 -8.69 -5.95
C MET A 187 34.12 -8.72 -4.67
N VAL A 188 34.61 -7.55 -4.22
CA VAL A 188 35.31 -7.42 -2.93
C VAL A 188 34.58 -6.42 -2.05
N PRO A 189 33.97 -6.85 -0.92
CA PRO A 189 33.87 -8.24 -0.47
C PRO A 189 32.97 -9.11 -1.38
N ALA A 190 33.24 -10.42 -1.42
CA ALA A 190 32.48 -11.36 -2.25
C ALA A 190 31.00 -11.31 -1.91
N PHE A 191 30.17 -11.01 -2.91
CA PHE A 191 28.73 -10.92 -2.74
C PHE A 191 28.11 -12.29 -3.01
N LYS A 192 28.26 -13.22 -2.05
CA LYS A 192 27.61 -14.53 -2.13
C LYS A 192 26.10 -14.33 -2.24
N THR A 193 25.52 -14.74 -3.36
CA THR A 193 24.11 -14.48 -3.64
C THR A 193 23.19 -15.62 -3.23
N ARG A 194 21.98 -15.24 -2.83
CA ARG A 194 20.80 -16.12 -2.81
C ARG A 194 19.75 -15.52 -3.74
N PRO A 195 19.48 -16.12 -4.91
CA PRO A 195 18.47 -15.62 -5.83
C PRO A 195 17.06 -15.87 -5.29
N VAL A 196 16.22 -14.83 -5.29
CA VAL A 196 14.81 -14.86 -4.91
C VAL A 196 13.98 -14.29 -6.04
N TYR A 197 12.91 -14.99 -6.41
CA TYR A 197 11.98 -14.57 -7.45
C TYR A 197 10.79 -13.87 -6.79
N VAL A 198 10.65 -12.57 -7.02
CA VAL A 198 9.60 -11.75 -6.40
C VAL A 198 8.53 -11.47 -7.43
N VAL A 199 7.29 -11.86 -7.15
CA VAL A 199 6.10 -11.63 -8.00
C VAL A 199 5.21 -10.59 -7.34
N PHE A 200 5.00 -9.45 -8.01
CA PHE A 200 4.32 -8.30 -7.41
C PHE A 200 3.63 -7.39 -8.43
N TYR A 201 2.71 -6.56 -7.97
CA TYR A 201 2.15 -5.48 -8.78
C TYR A 201 3.18 -4.36 -8.96
N GLN A 202 3.56 -4.06 -10.21
CA GLN A 202 4.61 -3.08 -10.53
C GLN A 202 4.23 -1.66 -10.07
N GLN A 203 2.95 -1.35 -10.16
CA GLN A 203 2.37 -0.12 -9.62
C GLN A 203 1.52 -0.49 -8.40
N PRO A 204 1.52 0.31 -7.32
CA PRO A 204 0.61 0.07 -6.21
C PRO A 204 -0.83 0.03 -6.75
N MET A 205 -1.68 -0.85 -6.20
CA MET A 205 -3.06 -1.06 -6.71
C MET A 205 -3.85 0.24 -6.88
N VAL A 206 -3.57 1.27 -6.08
CA VAL A 206 -4.18 2.62 -6.21
C VAL A 206 -3.85 3.27 -7.57
N ALA A 207 -2.61 3.13 -8.04
CA ALA A 207 -2.17 3.59 -9.36
C ALA A 207 -2.63 2.68 -10.50
N GLN A 208 -2.81 1.37 -10.26
CA GLN A 208 -3.40 0.46 -11.25
C GLN A 208 -4.91 0.64 -11.40
N GLN A 209 -5.63 0.97 -10.34
CA GLN A 209 -7.04 1.38 -10.44
C GLN A 209 -7.15 2.69 -11.20
N ALA A 210 -6.23 3.65 -11.00
CA ALA A 210 -6.17 4.87 -11.81
C ALA A 210 -5.74 4.61 -13.27
N GLY A 211 -4.82 3.69 -13.53
CA GLY A 211 -4.28 3.39 -14.86
C GLY A 211 -5.12 2.42 -15.72
N GLN A 212 -5.77 1.43 -15.11
CA GLN A 212 -6.72 0.54 -15.77
C GLN A 212 -8.09 1.19 -15.97
N ARG A 213 -8.56 2.03 -15.03
CA ARG A 213 -9.78 2.85 -15.24
C ARG A 213 -9.50 4.11 -16.07
N GLY A 214 -8.24 4.56 -16.14
CA GLY A 214 -7.80 5.63 -17.03
C GLY A 214 -7.80 5.25 -18.52
N ARG A 215 -7.70 3.95 -18.86
CA ARG A 215 -7.96 3.47 -20.24
C ARG A 215 -9.44 3.50 -20.63
N GLN A 216 -10.35 3.69 -19.66
CA GLN A 216 -11.77 3.94 -19.86
C GLN A 216 -12.20 5.31 -19.30
N GLY A 217 -11.31 6.32 -19.28
CA GLY A 217 -11.69 7.73 -19.20
C GLY A 217 -12.73 8.18 -18.15
N GLN A 218 -12.92 7.47 -17.03
CA GLN A 218 -13.86 7.88 -15.98
C GLN A 218 -13.48 7.20 -14.65
N VAL A 219 -12.94 7.99 -13.72
CA VAL A 219 -13.18 7.70 -12.29
C VAL A 219 -14.70 7.80 -12.13
N ARG A 220 -15.37 6.70 -11.77
CA ARG A 220 -16.82 6.74 -11.54
C ARG A 220 -17.09 7.67 -10.36
N ALA A 221 -18.06 8.56 -10.50
CA ALA A 221 -18.44 9.49 -9.45
C ALA A 221 -18.77 8.76 -8.13
N GLU A 222 -19.30 7.53 -8.24
CA GLU A 222 -19.60 6.61 -7.14
C GLU A 222 -18.35 6.23 -6.32
N ASP A 223 -17.24 5.91 -7.00
CA ASP A 223 -15.97 5.53 -6.34
C ASP A 223 -15.34 6.74 -5.63
N PHE A 224 -15.44 7.93 -6.24
CA PHE A 224 -14.97 9.18 -5.62
C PHE A 224 -15.80 9.55 -4.40
N LEU A 225 -17.13 9.39 -4.48
CA LEU A 225 -18.04 9.67 -3.37
C LEU A 225 -17.78 8.74 -2.18
N ALA A 226 -17.54 7.44 -2.43
CA ALA A 226 -17.21 6.49 -1.37
C ALA A 226 -15.90 6.87 -0.65
N LEU A 227 -14.88 7.28 -1.41
CA LEU A 227 -13.62 7.74 -0.87
C LEU A 227 -13.77 9.05 -0.07
N GLU A 228 -14.59 9.99 -0.56
CA GLU A 228 -14.86 11.25 0.12
C GLU A 228 -15.59 11.04 1.46
N GLN A 229 -16.57 10.15 1.50
CA GLN A 229 -17.26 9.75 2.73
C GLN A 229 -16.29 9.14 3.75
N GLN A 230 -15.41 8.23 3.32
CA GLN A 230 -14.40 7.65 4.19
C GLN A 230 -13.45 8.71 4.76
N ARG A 231 -13.02 9.67 3.92
CA ARG A 231 -12.16 10.78 4.35
C ARG A 231 -12.87 11.66 5.38
N MET A 232 -14.15 11.94 5.19
CA MET A 232 -14.96 12.73 6.12
C MET A 232 -15.15 11.98 7.45
N GLN A 233 -15.38 10.68 7.42
CA GLN A 233 -15.55 9.86 8.61
C GLN A 233 -14.27 9.80 9.45
N LEU A 234 -13.11 9.66 8.80
CA LEU A 234 -11.82 9.74 9.47
C LEU A 234 -11.58 11.13 10.07
N PHE A 235 -11.93 12.18 9.35
CA PHE A 235 -11.81 13.55 9.82
C PHE A 235 -12.69 13.87 11.04
N MET A 236 -13.87 13.26 11.12
CA MET A 236 -14.75 13.37 12.29
C MET A 236 -14.21 12.60 13.50
N GLN A 237 -13.51 11.48 13.29
CA GLN A 237 -12.89 10.68 14.35
C GLN A 237 -11.61 11.31 14.93
N MET A 238 -10.98 12.25 14.21
CA MET A 238 -9.82 12.99 14.73
C MET A 238 -10.22 13.95 15.85
N SER A 239 -9.31 14.15 16.81
CA SER A 239 -9.43 15.20 17.83
C SER A 239 -9.41 16.61 17.20
N PRO A 240 -9.95 17.65 17.87
CA PRO A 240 -9.95 19.02 17.36
C PRO A 240 -8.55 19.55 17.01
N GLU A 241 -7.53 19.22 17.81
CA GLU A 241 -6.14 19.63 17.60
C GLU A 241 -5.52 18.95 16.37
N GLU A 242 -5.78 17.65 16.19
CA GLU A 242 -5.35 16.89 15.01
C GLU A 242 -6.05 17.38 13.75
N ARG A 243 -7.33 17.70 13.87
CA ARG A 243 -8.13 18.29 12.79
C ARG A 243 -7.54 19.63 12.32
N GLN A 244 -7.16 20.51 13.24
CA GLN A 244 -6.50 21.77 12.92
C GLN A 244 -5.13 21.55 12.26
N ARG A 245 -4.38 20.52 12.67
CA ARG A 245 -3.10 20.16 12.03
C ARG A 245 -3.33 19.63 10.60
N ALA A 246 -4.31 18.75 10.40
CA ALA A 246 -4.69 18.22 9.10
C ALA A 246 -5.16 19.34 8.15
N MET A 247 -5.96 20.29 8.64
CA MET A 247 -6.40 21.46 7.87
C MET A 247 -5.20 22.33 7.43
N ARG A 248 -4.27 22.64 8.35
CA ARG A 248 -3.07 23.42 8.03
C ARG A 248 -2.23 22.75 6.95
N MET A 249 -2.08 21.42 7.03
CA MET A 249 -1.37 20.63 6.03
C MET A 249 -2.09 20.66 4.67
N GLY A 250 -3.42 20.56 4.66
CA GLY A 250 -4.23 20.66 3.44
C GLY A 250 -4.09 22.03 2.77
N ILE A 251 -4.10 23.12 3.55
CA ILE A 251 -3.87 24.48 3.03
C ILE A 251 -2.47 24.61 2.44
N GLN A 252 -1.45 24.08 3.10
CA GLN A 252 -0.08 24.10 2.59
C GLN A 252 0.06 23.30 1.30
N MET A 253 -0.54 22.11 1.22
CA MET A 253 -0.58 21.34 -0.03
C MET A 253 -1.23 22.15 -1.15
N PHE A 254 -2.39 22.75 -0.90
CA PHE A 254 -3.08 23.59 -1.89
C PHE A 254 -2.23 24.79 -2.35
N MET A 255 -1.52 25.44 -1.42
CA MET A 255 -0.61 26.56 -1.70
C MET A 255 0.69 26.14 -2.39
N ASN A 256 1.04 24.85 -2.34
CA ASN A 256 2.18 24.27 -3.04
C ASN A 256 1.81 23.56 -4.35
N MET A 257 0.51 23.39 -4.64
CA MET A 257 0.04 22.87 -5.93
C MET A 257 0.43 23.82 -7.07
N ASP A 258 0.54 23.28 -8.28
CA ASP A 258 0.81 24.07 -9.47
C ASP A 258 -0.18 25.26 -9.59
N PRO A 259 0.30 26.49 -9.88
CA PRO A 259 -0.56 27.67 -9.94
C PRO A 259 -1.71 27.55 -10.95
N SER A 260 -1.51 26.85 -12.07
CA SER A 260 -2.53 26.67 -13.10
C SER A 260 -3.63 25.72 -12.64
N LEU A 261 -3.25 24.60 -12.01
CA LEU A 261 -4.19 23.65 -11.44
C LEU A 261 -4.99 24.25 -10.27
N ARG A 262 -4.32 25.05 -9.43
CA ARG A 262 -4.99 25.80 -8.35
C ARG A 262 -6.04 26.76 -8.88
N MET A 263 -5.71 27.52 -9.94
CA MET A 263 -6.65 28.43 -10.60
C MET A 263 -7.83 27.69 -11.23
N GLN A 264 -7.58 26.52 -11.83
CA GLN A 264 -8.63 25.68 -12.38
C GLN A 264 -9.60 25.20 -11.29
N MET A 265 -9.07 24.67 -10.18
CA MET A 265 -9.91 24.24 -9.05
C MET A 265 -10.72 25.40 -8.46
N MET A 266 -10.13 26.60 -8.37
CA MET A 266 -10.85 27.78 -7.87
C MET A 266 -11.98 28.20 -8.81
N GLN A 267 -11.76 28.16 -10.13
CA GLN A 267 -12.81 28.44 -11.12
C GLN A 267 -13.93 27.41 -11.07
N GLU A 268 -13.60 26.14 -10.87
CA GLU A 268 -14.58 25.06 -10.77
C GLU A 268 -15.38 25.15 -9.46
N GLY A 269 -14.72 25.50 -8.35
CA GLY A 269 -15.38 25.81 -7.08
C GLY A 269 -16.34 27.00 -7.19
N LEU A 270 -15.93 28.07 -7.87
CA LEU A 270 -16.80 29.22 -8.14
C LEU A 270 -18.03 28.83 -8.98
N ARG A 271 -17.85 27.98 -9.99
CA ARG A 271 -18.97 27.47 -10.79
C ARG A 271 -19.94 26.63 -9.95
N MET A 272 -19.42 25.75 -9.10
CA MET A 272 -20.25 24.96 -8.20
C MET A 272 -21.04 25.85 -7.24
N PHE A 273 -20.38 26.85 -6.63
CA PHE A 273 -21.03 27.83 -5.76
C PHE A 273 -22.11 28.66 -6.48
N MET A 274 -21.86 29.01 -7.75
CA MET A 274 -22.83 29.72 -8.60
C MET A 274 -24.00 28.84 -9.06
N ASN A 275 -23.85 27.53 -9.01
CA ASN A 275 -24.90 26.56 -9.35
C ASN A 275 -25.68 26.06 -8.12
N MET A 276 -25.22 26.34 -6.90
CA MET A 276 -25.98 26.09 -5.67
C MET A 276 -27.21 26.99 -5.57
N SER A 277 -28.22 26.54 -4.80
CA SER A 277 -29.43 27.33 -4.57
C SER A 277 -29.11 28.67 -3.87
N PRO A 278 -29.94 29.72 -4.04
CA PRO A 278 -29.71 31.01 -3.37
C PRO A 278 -29.69 30.91 -1.85
N GLU A 279 -30.43 29.96 -1.28
CA GLU A 279 -30.51 29.70 0.16
C GLU A 279 -29.23 29.05 0.67
N GLU A 280 -28.75 27.98 0.02
CA GLU A 280 -27.46 27.35 0.36
C GLU A 280 -26.30 28.32 0.21
N ARG A 281 -26.34 29.16 -0.83
CA ARG A 281 -25.32 30.18 -1.06
C ARG A 281 -25.28 31.20 0.09
N ARG A 282 -26.45 31.64 0.56
CA ARG A 282 -26.55 32.55 1.72
C ARG A 282 -26.02 31.88 2.99
N MET A 283 -26.40 30.63 3.23
CA MET A 283 -25.93 29.86 4.38
C MET A 283 -24.40 29.70 4.36
N LEU A 284 -23.83 29.35 3.21
CA LEU A 284 -22.38 29.24 3.03
C LEU A 284 -21.67 30.59 3.17
N MET A 285 -22.26 31.69 2.69
CA MET A 285 -21.69 33.03 2.88
C MET A 285 -21.70 33.46 4.35
N GLU A 286 -22.77 33.17 5.09
CA GLU A 286 -22.87 33.47 6.52
C GLU A 286 -21.87 32.65 7.32
N GLN A 287 -21.78 31.33 7.07
CA GLN A 287 -20.81 30.45 7.71
C GLN A 287 -19.37 30.84 7.35
N GLY A 288 -19.12 31.18 6.09
CA GLY A 288 -17.82 31.64 5.62
C GLY A 288 -17.39 32.96 6.27
N MET A 289 -18.31 33.91 6.44
CA MET A 289 -18.03 35.17 7.14
C MET A 289 -17.69 34.93 8.62
N GLN A 290 -18.40 34.04 9.31
CA GLN A 290 -18.09 33.69 10.70
C GLN A 290 -16.72 33.03 10.82
N MET A 291 -16.39 32.09 9.92
CA MET A 291 -15.10 31.41 9.92
C MET A 291 -13.95 32.37 9.60
N PHE A 292 -14.14 33.29 8.65
CA PHE A 292 -13.14 34.30 8.30
C PHE A 292 -12.91 35.29 9.46
N GLN A 293 -13.98 35.71 10.14
CA GLN A 293 -13.88 36.55 11.34
C GLN A 293 -13.15 35.85 12.49
N GLN A 294 -13.33 34.55 12.68
CA GLN A 294 -12.57 33.78 13.68
C GLN A 294 -11.10 33.62 13.31
N MET A 295 -10.77 33.59 12.01
CA MET A 295 -9.40 33.42 11.53
C MET A 295 -8.61 34.75 11.48
N MET A 296 -9.28 35.86 11.15
CA MET A 296 -8.68 37.21 11.08
C MET A 296 -8.85 38.01 12.37
N GLY A 297 -9.84 37.65 13.18
CA GLY A 297 -10.06 38.18 14.53
C GLY A 297 -9.17 37.51 15.55
N GLY A 298 -7.86 37.79 15.48
CA GLY A 298 -7.03 37.73 16.69
C GLY A 298 -7.63 38.62 17.79
N PRO A 299 -7.30 38.39 19.08
CA PRO A 299 -7.95 39.07 20.19
C PRO A 299 -7.93 40.60 20.00
N PRO A 300 -9.02 41.31 20.37
CA PRO A 300 -9.11 42.75 20.15
C PRO A 300 -7.92 43.45 20.80
N PRO A 301 -7.39 44.54 20.20
CA PRO A 301 -6.39 45.36 20.87
C PRO A 301 -6.98 45.77 22.22
N GLY A 302 -6.29 45.39 23.30
CA GLY A 302 -6.68 45.76 24.65
C GLY A 302 -6.89 47.28 24.73
N PRO A 303 -7.82 47.74 25.57
CA PRO A 303 -8.11 49.16 25.70
C PRO A 303 -6.81 49.93 26.02
N PRO A 304 -6.63 51.15 25.45
CA PRO A 304 -5.45 51.94 25.71
C PRO A 304 -5.31 52.16 27.22
N ALA A 305 -4.11 51.91 27.74
CA ALA A 305 -3.79 52.19 29.13
C ALA A 305 -4.11 53.68 29.43
N PRO A 306 -4.84 53.98 30.52
CA PRO A 306 -5.11 55.36 30.89
C PRO A 306 -3.79 56.06 31.20
N GLY A 307 -3.64 57.25 30.61
CA GLY A 307 -2.39 57.99 30.55
C GLY A 307 -1.70 58.24 31.89
N ARG A 308 -0.37 58.30 31.80
CA ARG A 308 0.51 59.02 32.72
C ARG A 308 1.47 59.86 31.90
#